data_AF-A0A950F7Y3-F1
#
_entry.id   AF-A0A950F7Y3-F1
#
_cell.length_a   1.000
_cell.length_b   1.000
_cell.length_c   1.000
_cell.angle_alpha   90.00
_cell.angle_beta   90.00
_cell.angle_gamma   90.00
#
_symmetry.space_group_name_H-M   'P 1'
#
loop_
_entity.id
_entity.type
_entity.pdbx_description
1 polymer ?
#
loop_
_entity_poly.entity_id
_entity_poly.type
_entity_poly.pdbx_seq_one_letter_code
_entity_poly.pdbx_strand_id
1 'polypeptide(L)'
;MRSASRNSSRATAAARSTCGHGSRIGIAVAAALAGAGVPYAPALADGAAAASETTGGGLQEVVVTARKVAEDLQSVPLSIDVFTQKDLQNLAISNMDDYLQKVPSISYISTGPGTQLFVMRGVSDGSNPNYSNTESTGFFVDDLSMNDAGTQPDLHLYDIERIEILNGP
;
A
#
# COMPACT_ATOMS: atom_id res chain seq x y z
N MET A 1 44.93 -40.31 -28.66
CA MET A 1 45.64 -39.08 -28.25
C MET A 1 44.94 -38.53 -27.03
N ARG A 2 45.53 -38.70 -25.83
CA ARG A 2 46.11 -37.62 -25.00
C ARG A 2 45.06 -36.53 -24.69
N SER A 3 44.75 -36.12 -23.46
CA SER A 3 45.42 -36.22 -22.17
C SER A 3 44.48 -35.54 -21.16
N ALA A 4 44.57 -35.98 -19.89
CA ALA A 4 44.29 -35.27 -18.63
C ALA A 4 44.00 -33.75 -18.70
N SER A 5 43.28 -33.15 -17.75
CA SER A 5 43.83 -32.94 -16.40
C SER A 5 43.01 -31.93 -15.58
N ARG A 6 42.94 -32.16 -14.25
CA ARG A 6 42.80 -31.18 -13.13
C ARG A 6 41.46 -30.44 -13.00
N ASN A 7 40.56 -30.76 -12.06
CA ASN A 7 40.65 -30.61 -10.59
C ASN A 7 41.37 -29.33 -10.12
N SER A 8 40.67 -28.38 -9.52
CA SER A 8 40.90 -27.97 -8.12
C SER A 8 40.17 -26.67 -7.75
N SER A 9 39.52 -26.77 -6.60
CA SER A 9 39.03 -25.72 -5.73
C SER A 9 40.00 -24.55 -5.59
N ARG A 10 39.47 -23.32 -5.64
CA ARG A 10 40.05 -22.18 -4.91
C ARG A 10 38.95 -21.41 -4.20
N ALA A 11 38.65 -21.94 -3.02
CA ALA A 11 38.38 -21.13 -1.85
C ALA A 11 39.58 -20.20 -1.61
N THR A 12 39.32 -18.92 -1.42
CA THR A 12 40.23 -17.94 -0.81
C THR A 12 39.31 -16.78 -0.39
N ALA A 13 38.79 -16.75 0.85
CA ALA A 13 39.45 -16.31 2.08
C ALA A 13 39.94 -14.86 2.02
N ALA A 14 39.16 -13.93 2.60
CA ALA A 14 39.53 -12.68 3.28
C ALA A 14 38.27 -11.77 3.35
N ALA A 15 37.87 -11.12 4.43
CA ALA A 15 38.38 -11.02 5.79
C ALA A 15 37.22 -10.57 6.68
N ARG A 16 37.05 -11.21 7.84
CA ARG A 16 36.42 -10.59 9.01
C ARG A 16 37.42 -9.58 9.57
N SER A 17 36.97 -8.39 9.96
CA SER A 17 37.16 -7.91 11.33
C SER A 17 36.61 -6.50 11.52
N THR A 18 35.77 -6.43 12.54
CA THR A 18 35.39 -5.30 13.37
C THR A 18 36.59 -4.53 13.93
N CYS A 19 36.49 -3.20 13.94
CA CYS A 19 37.07 -2.30 14.94
C CYS A 19 36.37 -0.94 14.70
N GLY A 20 35.46 -0.44 15.54
CA GLY A 20 35.62 -0.31 16.98
C GLY A 20 36.53 0.88 17.28
N HIS A 21 36.16 2.09 16.84
CA HIS A 21 36.87 3.31 17.23
C HIS A 21 35.93 4.26 17.94
N GLY A 22 35.83 4.09 19.26
CA GLY A 22 35.50 5.20 20.13
C GLY A 22 36.66 6.20 20.06
N SER A 23 36.35 7.45 19.74
CA SER A 23 37.24 8.56 20.02
C SER A 23 36.44 9.65 20.70
N ARG A 24 36.77 9.83 21.98
CA ARG A 24 36.27 10.88 22.86
C ARG A 24 37.03 12.15 22.48
N ILE A 25 36.35 13.13 21.92
CA ILE A 25 36.86 14.50 21.85
C ILE A 25 35.86 15.37 22.59
N GLY A 26 36.17 15.60 23.86
CA GLY A 26 35.55 16.65 24.64
C GLY A 26 36.28 17.96 24.36
N ILE A 27 35.51 19.00 24.08
CA ILE A 27 35.89 20.39 24.33
C ILE A 27 34.71 21.01 25.06
N ALA A 28 34.93 21.35 26.33
CA ALA A 28 34.03 22.13 27.16
C ALA A 28 34.64 23.51 27.35
N VAL A 29 33.94 24.57 26.93
CA VAL A 29 34.10 25.99 27.30
C VAL A 29 32.81 26.67 26.82
N ALA A 30 32.10 27.56 27.50
CA ALA A 30 31.94 28.00 28.89
C ALA A 30 30.66 28.88 28.89
N ALA A 31 30.11 29.12 30.08
CA ALA A 31 28.85 29.81 30.34
C ALA A 31 28.73 31.25 29.81
N ALA A 32 27.50 31.68 29.50
CA ALA A 32 27.09 33.08 29.65
C ALA A 32 25.55 33.25 29.80
N LEU A 33 25.18 33.73 31.00
CA LEU A 33 24.12 34.69 31.35
C LEU A 33 22.67 34.52 30.85
N ALA A 34 21.82 34.21 31.83
CA ALA A 34 20.55 34.85 32.19
C ALA A 34 19.85 35.75 31.14
N GLY A 35 18.67 35.29 30.70
CA GLY A 35 17.61 36.11 30.12
C GLY A 35 16.28 35.38 30.27
N ALA A 36 15.47 35.79 31.24
CA ALA A 36 14.10 35.31 31.40
C ALA A 36 13.26 35.82 30.22
N GLY A 37 13.01 34.95 29.24
CA GLY A 37 12.08 35.16 28.14
C GLY A 37 11.06 34.03 28.13
N VAL A 38 9.78 34.39 28.27
CA VAL A 38 8.63 33.49 28.26
C VAL A 38 8.65 32.64 26.97
N PRO A 39 8.70 31.30 27.03
CA PRO A 39 8.49 30.50 25.82
C PRO A 39 7.00 30.50 25.49
N TYR A 40 6.63 31.25 24.45
CA TYR A 40 5.39 31.01 23.74
C TYR A 40 5.59 29.70 22.98
N ALA A 41 5.15 28.59 23.57
CA ALA A 41 5.18 27.29 22.92
C ALA A 41 4.15 27.31 21.76
N PRO A 42 4.54 27.00 20.51
CA PRO A 42 3.55 26.57 19.55
C PRO A 42 3.01 25.23 20.04
N ALA A 43 1.72 25.21 20.38
CA ALA A 43 0.97 23.97 20.50
C ALA A 43 0.99 23.29 19.12
N LEU A 44 2.00 22.47 18.88
CA LEU A 44 1.94 21.41 17.90
C LEU A 44 0.93 20.43 18.48
N ALA A 45 -0.30 20.53 17.97
CA ALA A 45 -1.32 19.52 18.12
C ALA A 45 -0.72 18.22 17.58
N ASP A 46 -0.25 17.39 18.50
CA ASP A 46 0.05 16.00 18.27
C ASP A 46 -1.29 15.33 17.92
N GLY A 47 -1.61 15.35 16.63
CA GLY A 47 -2.65 14.53 16.04
C GLY A 47 -2.17 13.08 15.99
N ALA A 48 -1.74 12.54 17.12
CA ALA A 48 -1.67 11.11 17.32
C ALA A 48 -3.11 10.61 17.29
N ALA A 49 -3.55 10.17 16.12
CA ALA A 49 -4.68 9.26 15.99
C ALA A 49 -4.34 8.02 16.82
N ALA A 50 -4.76 8.04 18.09
CA ALA A 50 -4.77 6.88 18.93
C ALA A 50 -5.75 5.89 18.30
N ALA A 51 -5.21 4.95 17.53
CA ALA A 51 -5.89 3.71 17.20
C ALA A 51 -6.26 3.07 18.54
N SER A 52 -7.50 3.31 18.97
CA SER A 52 -8.07 2.63 20.11
C SER A 52 -8.33 1.20 19.65
N GLU A 53 -7.37 0.33 19.87
CA GLU A 53 -7.59 -1.11 19.88
C GLU A 53 -8.54 -1.44 21.02
N THR A 54 -9.83 -1.24 20.76
CA THR A 54 -10.91 -1.77 21.58
C THR A 54 -10.87 -3.29 21.41
N THR A 55 -10.06 -3.94 22.23
CA THR A 55 -10.17 -5.38 22.49
C THR A 55 -11.46 -5.60 23.28
N GLY A 56 -12.57 -5.64 22.58
CA GLY A 56 -13.89 -5.98 23.10
C GLY A 56 -14.65 -6.69 22.00
N GLY A 57 -15.32 -7.80 22.30
CA GLY A 57 -16.07 -8.62 21.34
C GLY A 57 -17.33 -7.94 20.77
N GLY A 58 -17.20 -6.69 20.31
CA GLY A 58 -18.15 -5.99 19.46
C GLY A 58 -17.81 -6.20 17.99
N LEU A 59 -18.74 -5.83 17.10
CA LEU A 59 -18.45 -5.82 15.66
C LEU A 59 -17.24 -4.92 15.39
N GLN A 60 -16.32 -5.43 14.55
CA GLN A 60 -15.18 -4.65 14.09
C GLN A 60 -15.72 -3.47 13.26
N GLU A 61 -15.48 -2.26 13.73
CA GLU A 61 -15.82 -1.04 12.99
C GLU A 61 -14.87 -0.91 11.80
N VAL A 62 -15.41 -0.87 10.59
CA VAL A 62 -14.63 -0.76 9.36
C VAL A 62 -14.94 0.60 8.75
N VAL A 63 -14.00 1.53 8.92
CA VAL A 63 -14.09 2.85 8.31
C VAL A 63 -13.74 2.74 6.83
N VAL A 64 -14.59 3.31 5.98
CA VAL A 64 -14.45 3.35 4.52
C VAL A 64 -14.41 4.78 4.01
N THR A 65 -13.77 4.97 2.87
CA THR A 65 -13.62 6.27 2.19
C THR A 65 -14.20 6.30 0.78
N ALA A 66 -14.89 5.24 0.34
CA ALA A 66 -15.50 5.10 -0.99
C ALA A 66 -16.37 6.30 -1.45
N ARG A 67 -16.92 7.09 -0.52
CA ARG A 67 -17.73 8.31 -0.82
C ARG A 67 -16.96 9.62 -0.63
N LYS A 68 -15.64 9.56 -0.49
CA LYS A 68 -14.76 10.69 -0.11
C LYS A 68 -15.05 11.27 1.28
N VAL A 69 -15.72 10.49 2.12
CA VAL A 69 -16.03 10.80 3.51
C VAL A 69 -15.74 9.54 4.31
N ALA A 70 -15.09 9.69 5.46
CA ALA A 70 -14.84 8.59 6.39
C ALA A 70 -16.14 8.23 7.12
N GLU A 71 -16.71 7.07 6.81
CA GLU A 71 -17.97 6.56 7.37
C GLU A 71 -17.80 5.08 7.77
N ASP A 72 -18.58 4.59 8.74
CA ASP A 72 -18.61 3.16 9.07
C ASP A 72 -19.35 2.40 7.96
N LEU A 73 -18.80 1.26 7.53
CA LEU A 73 -19.36 0.38 6.51
C LEU A 73 -20.86 0.10 6.71
N GLN A 74 -21.28 -0.09 7.97
CA GLN A 74 -22.67 -0.41 8.31
C GLN A 74 -23.64 0.75 8.10
N SER A 75 -23.14 1.98 8.07
CA SER A 75 -23.93 3.20 7.88
C SER A 75 -24.08 3.60 6.42
N VAL A 76 -23.27 3.04 5.52
CA VAL A 76 -23.26 3.44 4.10
C VAL A 76 -24.44 2.81 3.35
N PRO A 77 -25.32 3.61 2.71
CA PRO A 77 -26.49 3.11 2.00
C PRO A 77 -26.16 2.69 0.55
N LEU A 78 -24.99 2.09 0.32
CA LEU A 78 -24.52 1.63 -0.99
C LEU A 78 -23.85 0.27 -0.83
N SER A 79 -23.87 -0.56 -1.88
CA SER A 79 -23.17 -1.84 -1.88
C SER A 79 -21.66 -1.63 -2.04
N ILE A 80 -20.94 -1.85 -0.95
CA ILE A 80 -19.47 -1.75 -0.90
C ILE A 80 -18.91 -3.10 -0.44
N ASP A 81 -17.93 -3.60 -1.17
CA ASP A 81 -17.10 -4.72 -0.73
C ASP A 81 -15.77 -4.18 -0.19
N VAL A 82 -15.32 -4.68 0.96
CA VAL A 82 -14.09 -4.22 1.61
C VAL A 82 -13.20 -5.39 1.97
N PHE A 83 -11.92 -5.28 1.62
CA PHE A 83 -10.87 -6.16 2.09
C PHE A 83 -9.95 -5.38 3.02
N THR A 84 -9.90 -5.78 4.29
CA THR A 84 -8.98 -5.19 5.26
C THR A 84 -7.58 -5.80 5.10
N GLN A 85 -6.55 -5.13 5.62
CA GLN A 85 -5.19 -5.69 5.65
C GLN A 85 -5.13 -7.11 6.24
N LYS A 86 -5.95 -7.40 7.25
CA LYS A 86 -6.04 -8.74 7.86
C LYS A 86 -6.62 -9.77 6.89
N ASP A 87 -7.62 -9.37 6.11
CA ASP A 87 -8.22 -10.23 5.08
C ASP A 87 -7.25 -10.50 3.94
N LEU A 88 -6.52 -9.48 3.50
CA LEU A 88 -5.48 -9.62 2.48
C LEU A 88 -4.41 -10.64 2.89
N GLN A 89 -3.96 -10.59 4.14
CA GLN A 89 -3.00 -11.55 4.69
C GLN A 89 -3.57 -12.96 4.84
N ASN A 90 -4.79 -13.09 5.39
CA ASN A 90 -5.44 -14.39 5.61
C ASN A 90 -5.77 -15.12 4.31
N LEU A 91 -6.15 -14.36 3.27
CA LEU A 91 -6.51 -14.89 1.96
C LEU A 91 -5.30 -15.01 1.02
N ALA A 92 -4.11 -14.66 1.50
CA ALA A 92 -2.87 -14.61 0.71
C ALA A 92 -3.02 -13.81 -0.60
N ILE A 93 -3.78 -12.71 -0.53
CA ILE A 93 -3.98 -11.79 -1.65
C ILE A 93 -2.72 -10.94 -1.77
N SER A 94 -2.00 -11.10 -2.88
CA SER A 94 -0.71 -10.44 -3.11
C SER A 94 -0.73 -9.52 -4.32
N ASN A 95 -1.53 -9.88 -5.32
CA ASN A 95 -1.65 -9.16 -6.58
C ASN A 95 -3.11 -8.79 -6.84
N MET A 96 -3.30 -7.94 -7.82
CA MET A 96 -4.61 -7.43 -8.17
C MET A 96 -5.58 -8.53 -8.63
N ASP A 97 -5.10 -9.51 -9.41
CA ASP A 97 -5.88 -10.66 -9.86
C ASP A 97 -6.50 -11.47 -8.71
N ASP A 98 -5.80 -11.57 -7.56
CA ASP A 98 -6.19 -12.43 -6.45
C ASP A 98 -7.49 -11.95 -5.78
N TYR A 99 -7.64 -10.63 -5.60
CA TYR A 99 -8.87 -10.06 -5.02
C TYR A 99 -9.96 -9.90 -6.07
N LEU A 100 -9.61 -9.60 -7.32
CA LEU A 100 -10.60 -9.49 -8.40
C LEU A 100 -11.36 -10.81 -8.62
N GLN A 101 -10.70 -11.95 -8.42
CA GLN A 101 -11.36 -13.26 -8.45
C GLN A 101 -12.29 -13.53 -7.26
N LYS A 102 -12.18 -12.77 -6.17
CA LYS A 102 -13.04 -12.91 -4.98
C LYS A 102 -14.29 -12.02 -5.05
N VAL A 103 -14.33 -11.08 -5.99
CA VAL A 103 -15.37 -10.06 -6.09
C VAL A 103 -16.27 -10.38 -7.28
N PRO A 104 -17.50 -10.87 -7.07
CA PRO A 104 -18.38 -11.31 -8.16
C PRO A 104 -18.94 -10.15 -8.99
N SER A 105 -18.92 -8.93 -8.46
CA SER A 105 -19.41 -7.73 -9.13
C SER A 105 -18.43 -7.17 -10.17
N ILE A 106 -17.16 -7.58 -10.14
CA ILE A 106 -16.14 -7.14 -11.08
C ILE A 106 -15.83 -8.26 -12.06
N SER A 107 -15.76 -7.91 -13.34
CA SER A 107 -15.13 -8.70 -14.39
C SER A 107 -13.98 -7.87 -14.95
N TYR A 108 -12.91 -8.52 -15.38
CA TYR A 108 -11.76 -7.80 -15.91
C TYR A 108 -11.24 -8.48 -17.17
N ILE A 109 -10.71 -7.67 -18.09
CA ILE A 109 -10.06 -8.12 -19.31
C ILE A 109 -8.61 -7.66 -19.23
N SER A 110 -7.68 -8.60 -19.11
CA SER A 110 -6.24 -8.33 -19.10
C SER A 110 -5.63 -8.74 -20.44
N THR A 111 -4.91 -7.81 -21.09
CA THR A 111 -4.16 -8.07 -22.34
C THR A 111 -2.65 -8.13 -22.09
N GLY A 112 -2.20 -7.86 -20.87
CA GLY A 112 -0.81 -7.89 -20.45
C GLY A 112 -0.59 -7.06 -19.18
N PRO A 113 0.60 -7.12 -18.57
CA PRO A 113 0.91 -6.31 -17.39
C PRO A 113 0.70 -4.83 -17.68
N GLY A 114 -0.08 -4.15 -16.84
CA GLY A 114 -0.40 -2.74 -17.01
C GLY A 114 -1.50 -2.43 -18.02
N THR A 115 -2.05 -3.43 -18.72
CA THR A 115 -3.11 -3.23 -19.74
C THR A 115 -4.35 -4.02 -19.35
N GLN A 116 -5.27 -3.35 -18.66
CA GLN A 116 -6.34 -3.95 -17.90
C GLN A 116 -7.61 -3.11 -18.08
N LEU A 117 -8.75 -3.78 -18.25
CA LEU A 117 -10.04 -3.13 -18.33
C LEU A 117 -10.97 -3.73 -17.27
N PHE A 118 -11.46 -2.90 -16.34
CA PHE A 118 -12.44 -3.31 -15.36
C PHE A 118 -13.87 -3.04 -15.82
N VAL A 119 -14.71 -4.06 -15.67
CA VAL A 119 -16.13 -4.06 -16.01
C VAL A 119 -16.89 -4.39 -14.73
N MET A 120 -17.63 -3.43 -14.20
CA MET A 120 -18.47 -3.65 -13.01
C MET A 120 -19.89 -3.98 -13.43
N ARG A 121 -20.47 -5.03 -12.85
CA ARG A 121 -21.85 -5.51 -13.08
C ARG A 121 -22.23 -5.64 -14.56
N GLY A 122 -21.27 -6.00 -15.40
CA GLY A 122 -21.46 -6.14 -16.86
C GLY A 122 -21.60 -4.82 -17.63
N VAL A 123 -21.41 -3.67 -16.98
CA VAL A 123 -21.42 -2.36 -17.64
C VAL A 123 -20.05 -2.08 -18.23
N SER A 124 -19.99 -2.08 -19.56
CA SER A 124 -18.83 -1.71 -20.34
C SER A 124 -19.28 -0.80 -21.48
N ASP A 125 -18.44 0.18 -21.82
CA ASP A 125 -18.60 1.10 -22.94
C ASP A 125 -18.23 0.45 -24.30
N GLY A 126 -17.96 -0.87 -24.33
CA GLY A 126 -17.45 -1.56 -25.51
C GLY A 126 -15.97 -1.25 -25.76
N SER A 127 -15.28 -0.72 -24.76
CA SER A 127 -13.86 -0.42 -24.78
C SER A 127 -13.02 -1.67 -25.05
N ASN A 128 -11.99 -1.48 -25.86
CA ASN A 128 -10.93 -2.45 -26.06
C ASN A 128 -9.70 -1.94 -25.29
N PRO A 129 -9.05 -2.79 -24.46
CA PRO A 129 -7.89 -2.40 -23.65
C PRO A 129 -6.68 -1.87 -24.46
N ASN A 130 -6.66 -2.06 -25.78
CA ASN A 130 -5.60 -1.57 -26.67
C ASN A 130 -5.90 -0.18 -27.28
N TYR A 131 -7.04 0.42 -26.97
CA TYR A 131 -7.45 1.72 -27.49
C TYR A 131 -7.84 2.63 -26.32
N SER A 132 -7.45 3.91 -26.41
CA SER A 132 -7.77 4.93 -25.43
C SER A 132 -9.28 5.20 -25.41
N ASN A 133 -10.02 4.40 -24.63
CA ASN A 133 -11.46 4.52 -24.44
C ASN A 133 -11.79 5.08 -23.05
N THR A 134 -13.01 5.59 -22.90
CA THR A 134 -13.51 6.10 -21.61
C THR A 134 -14.01 4.94 -20.75
N GLU A 135 -13.22 4.52 -19.76
CA GLU A 135 -13.61 3.45 -18.84
C GLU A 135 -14.95 3.76 -18.15
N SER A 136 -15.85 2.77 -18.11
CA SER A 136 -17.14 2.86 -17.42
C SER A 136 -17.00 2.79 -15.90
N THR A 137 -15.81 2.40 -15.43
CA THR A 137 -15.45 2.19 -14.03
C THR A 137 -14.33 3.15 -13.66
N GLY A 138 -14.19 3.42 -12.36
CA GLY A 138 -13.13 4.29 -11.86
C GLY A 138 -12.22 3.55 -10.89
N PHE A 139 -10.92 3.54 -11.21
CA PHE A 139 -9.85 3.07 -10.35
C PHE A 139 -9.17 4.24 -9.64
N PHE A 140 -9.08 4.15 -8.32
CA PHE A 140 -8.52 5.20 -7.46
C PHE A 140 -7.50 4.62 -6.48
N VAL A 141 -6.43 5.36 -6.25
CA VAL A 141 -5.42 5.08 -5.21
C VAL A 141 -5.28 6.36 -4.40
N ASP A 142 -5.55 6.30 -3.09
CA ASP A 142 -5.53 7.46 -2.19
C ASP A 142 -6.28 8.69 -2.75
N ASP A 143 -7.51 8.48 -3.24
CA ASP A 143 -8.35 9.48 -3.92
C ASP A 143 -7.82 10.04 -5.25
N LEU A 144 -6.64 9.62 -5.72
CA LEU A 144 -6.16 9.93 -7.06
C LEU A 144 -6.71 8.93 -8.09
N SER A 145 -7.32 9.46 -9.15
CA SER A 145 -7.74 8.65 -10.30
C SER A 145 -6.52 8.11 -11.03
N MET A 146 -6.48 6.79 -11.18
CA MET A 146 -5.49 6.06 -11.97
C MET A 146 -6.11 5.51 -13.28
N ASN A 147 -7.24 6.08 -13.71
CA ASN A 147 -7.88 5.75 -14.99
C ASN A 147 -7.11 6.36 -16.16
N ASP A 148 -6.46 5.50 -16.94
CA ASP A 148 -5.77 5.88 -18.17
C ASP A 148 -6.16 4.91 -19.29
N ALA A 149 -7.41 5.00 -19.74
CA ALA A 149 -7.92 4.51 -21.01
C ALA A 149 -7.32 3.16 -21.50
N GLY A 150 -7.49 2.10 -20.71
CA GLY A 150 -6.99 0.74 -20.98
C GLY A 150 -5.64 0.40 -20.34
N THR A 151 -5.00 1.38 -19.70
CA THR A 151 -3.75 1.25 -18.97
C THR A 151 -4.01 1.47 -17.48
N GLN A 152 -3.96 0.41 -16.70
CA GLN A 152 -4.07 0.50 -15.25
C GLN A 152 -2.85 -0.12 -14.60
N PRO A 153 -2.21 0.57 -13.64
CA PRO A 153 -1.01 0.05 -13.01
C PRO A 153 -1.32 -1.26 -12.30
N ASP A 154 -0.43 -2.24 -12.47
CA ASP A 154 -0.48 -3.48 -11.70
C ASP A 154 0.14 -3.20 -10.32
N LEU A 155 -0.73 -3.05 -9.32
CA LEU A 155 -0.32 -2.73 -7.96
C LEU A 155 -0.05 -4.00 -7.18
N HIS A 156 1.12 -4.02 -6.53
CA HIS A 156 1.43 -5.03 -5.53
C HIS A 156 0.81 -4.61 -4.20
N LEU A 157 0.12 -5.55 -3.55
CA LEU A 157 -0.74 -5.23 -2.40
C LEU A 157 0.00 -5.27 -1.05
N TYR A 158 1.33 -5.18 -1.04
CA TYR A 158 2.15 -5.25 0.18
C TYR A 158 2.07 -3.99 1.04
N ASP A 159 1.82 -2.84 0.43
CA ASP A 159 1.79 -1.51 1.08
C ASP A 159 0.38 -0.89 1.06
N ILE A 160 -0.65 -1.75 0.96
CA ILE A 160 -2.05 -1.34 0.90
C ILE A 160 -2.71 -1.64 2.25
N GLU A 161 -3.37 -0.64 2.82
CA GLU A 161 -4.11 -0.79 4.07
C GLU A 161 -5.45 -1.49 3.86
N ARG A 162 -6.14 -1.16 2.77
CA ARG A 162 -7.47 -1.69 2.44
C ARG A 162 -7.78 -1.56 0.97
N ILE A 163 -8.67 -2.41 0.50
CA ILE A 163 -9.28 -2.31 -0.83
C ILE A 163 -10.77 -2.10 -0.62
N GLU A 164 -11.30 -1.05 -1.24
CA GLU A 164 -12.71 -0.71 -1.19
C GLU A 164 -13.27 -0.73 -2.61
N ILE A 165 -14.37 -1.45 -2.81
CA ILE A 165 -15.02 -1.59 -4.12
C ILE A 165 -16.43 -1.04 -4.01
N LEU A 166 -16.70 0.02 -4.76
CA LEU A 166 -18.03 0.59 -4.87
C LEU A 166 -18.72 0.05 -6.12
N ASN A 167 -19.75 -0.79 -5.94
CA ASN A 167 -20.38 -1.55 -7.01
C ASN A 167 -21.30 -0.74 -7.95
N GLY A 168 -21.20 0.59 -7.93
CA GLY A 168 -22.09 1.52 -8.63
C GLY A 168 -23.36 1.89 -7.82
N PRO A 169 -24.21 2.78 -8.36
CA PRO A 169 -25.51 3.11 -7.78
C PRO A 169 -26.51 1.95 -7.80
#